data_AF-A0A7Z1MWD7-F1
#
_entry.id   AF-A0A7Z1MWD7-F1
#
_cell.length_a   1.000
_cell.length_b   1.000
_cell.length_c   1.000
_cell.angle_alpha   90.00
_cell.angle_beta   90.00
_cell.angle_gamma   90.00
#
_symmetry.space_group_name_H-M   'P 1'
#
loop_
_entity.id
_entity.type
_entity.pdbx_description
1 polymer ?
#
loop_
_entity_poly.entity_id
_entity_poly.type
_entity_poly.pdbx_seq_one_letter_code
_entity_poly.pdbx_strand_id
1 'polypeptide(L)' 'IEEFESELVGITVFAESKFNGHRAIDDYTSLLYVKDVDTQTKNITVVPGNYFSE' A
#
# COMPACT_ATOMS: atom_id res chain seq x y z
N ILE A 1 -13.13 -14.76 2.02
CA ILE A 1 -13.95 -14.07 0.99
C ILE A 1 -14.53 -15.12 0.05
N GLU A 2 -13.69 -15.93 -0.60
CA GLU A 2 -14.13 -17.04 -1.45
C GLU A 2 -15.03 -18.04 -0.72
N GLU A 3 -14.69 -18.40 0.52
CA GLU A 3 -15.45 -19.34 1.37
C GLU A 3 -16.87 -18.87 1.72
N PHE A 4 -17.18 -17.60 1.49
CA PHE A 4 -18.45 -16.96 1.85
C PHE A 4 -19.18 -16.38 0.64
N GLU A 5 -18.79 -16.77 -0.59
CA GLU A 5 -19.35 -16.26 -1.86
C GLU A 5 -19.45 -14.72 -1.90
N SER A 6 -18.50 -14.04 -1.24
CA SER A 6 -18.55 -12.59 -1.06
C SER A 6 -17.81 -11.88 -2.19
N GLU A 7 -18.30 -10.73 -2.60
CA GLU A 7 -17.66 -9.87 -3.60
C GLU A 7 -16.68 -8.90 -2.92
N LEU A 8 -15.45 -8.81 -3.44
CA LEU A 8 -14.48 -7.81 -3.02
C LEU A 8 -14.77 -6.50 -3.72
N VAL A 9 -15.25 -5.50 -2.97
CA VAL A 9 -15.58 -4.17 -3.50
C VAL A 9 -14.41 -3.18 -3.47
N GLY A 10 -13.29 -3.57 -2.86
CA GLY A 10 -12.09 -2.73 -2.80
C GLY A 10 -11.22 -3.03 -1.59
N ILE A 11 -9.97 -2.59 -1.65
CA ILE A 11 -8.99 -2.70 -0.57
C ILE A 11 -8.34 -1.35 -0.40
N THR A 12 -8.34 -0.83 0.83
CA THR A 12 -7.57 0.38 1.16
C THR A 12 -6.63 0.10 2.31
N VAL A 13 -5.35 0.42 2.11
CA VAL A 13 -4.33 0.33 3.15
C VAL A 13 -3.91 1.71 3.63
N PHE A 14 -3.64 1.83 4.92
CA PHE A 14 -3.21 3.10 5.50
C PHE A 14 -1.83 3.54 5.01
N ALA A 15 -0.87 2.61 4.96
CA ALA A 15 0.46 2.86 4.46
C ALA A 15 0.98 1.61 3.75
N GLU A 16 1.62 1.81 2.61
CA GLU A 16 2.41 0.79 1.94
C GLU A 16 3.89 1.20 1.90
N SER A 17 4.77 0.24 1.68
CA SER A 17 6.21 0.48 1.55
C SER A 17 6.71 0.08 0.17
N LYS A 18 7.92 0.52 -0.15
CA LYS A 18 8.63 0.07 -1.34
C LYS A 18 8.76 -1.46 -1.32
N PHE A 19 8.01 -2.12 -2.19
CA PHE A 19 8.02 -3.55 -2.36
C PHE A 19 8.63 -3.92 -3.71
N ASN A 20 9.60 -4.83 -3.71
CA ASN A 20 10.19 -5.40 -4.92
C ASN A 20 9.76 -6.87 -5.02
N GLY A 21 8.79 -7.17 -5.88
CA GLY A 21 8.26 -8.51 -6.09
C GLY A 21 6.87 -8.49 -6.71
N HIS A 22 6.24 -9.67 -6.84
CA HIS A 22 4.82 -9.76 -7.19
C HIS A 22 3.97 -9.46 -5.97
N ARG A 23 3.08 -8.47 -6.08
CA ARG A 23 2.11 -8.21 -5.03
C ARG A 23 1.11 -9.37 -5.00
N ALA A 24 0.63 -9.71 -3.80
CA ALA A 24 -0.45 -10.67 -3.67
C ALA A 24 -1.79 -10.11 -4.20
N ILE A 25 -1.87 -8.79 -4.29
CA ILE A 25 -3.06 -8.02 -4.67
C ILE A 25 -2.57 -6.83 -5.47
N ASP A 26 -3.02 -6.75 -6.73
CA ASP A 26 -2.64 -5.66 -7.64
C ASP A 26 -3.61 -4.48 -7.57
N ASP A 27 -4.88 -4.73 -7.22
CA ASP A 27 -5.94 -3.72 -7.14
C ASP A 27 -6.18 -3.33 -5.67
N TYR A 28 -5.56 -2.23 -5.27
CA TYR A 28 -5.69 -1.66 -3.93
C TYR A 28 -5.39 -0.16 -3.94
N THR A 29 -6.04 0.55 -3.04
CA THR A 29 -5.77 1.95 -2.73
C THR A 29 -4.82 2.05 -1.53
N SER A 30 -3.88 2.99 -1.55
CA SER A 30 -3.05 3.36 -0.40
C SER A 30 -3.15 4.85 -0.11
N LEU A 31 -3.19 5.21 1.19
CA LEU A 31 -3.17 6.61 1.60
C LEU A 31 -1.74 7.17 1.66
N LEU A 32 -0.78 6.35 2.07
CA LEU A 32 0.62 6.73 2.26
C LEU A 32 1.56 5.73 1.57
N TYR A 33 2.63 6.23 0.95
CA TYR A 33 3.72 5.43 0.42
C TYR A 33 5.03 5.78 1.14
N VAL A 34 5.63 4.81 1.82
CA VAL A 34 6.95 4.94 2.43
C VAL A 34 8.01 4.84 1.35
N LYS A 35 8.57 5.99 0.98
CA LYS A 35 9.53 6.14 -0.10
C LYS A 35 10.94 5.71 0.30
N ASP A 36 11.34 6.02 1.53
CA ASP A 36 12.67 5.74 2.05
C ASP A 36 12.71 5.67 3.58
N VAL A 37 13.65 4.87 4.11
CA VAL A 37 13.88 4.70 5.55
C VAL A 37 15.39 4.80 5.82
N ASP A 38 15.80 5.91 6.44
CA ASP A 38 17.17 6.11 6.90
C ASP A 38 17.29 5.73 8.37
N THR A 39 17.92 4.57 8.63
CA THR A 39 18.12 4.05 9.99
C THR A 39 19.25 4.74 10.75
N GLN A 40 20.18 5.39 10.05
CA GLN A 40 21.28 6.15 10.68
C GLN A 40 20.76 7.47 11.23
N THR A 41 20.01 8.22 10.43
CA THR A 41 19.42 9.50 10.86
C THR A 41 18.06 9.33 11.55
N LYS A 42 17.50 8.11 11.58
CA LYS A 42 16.17 7.78 12.11
C LYS A 42 15.04 8.57 11.43
N ASN A 43 15.21 8.85 10.14
CA ASN A 43 14.22 9.57 9.34
C ASN A 43 13.46 8.60 8.43
N ILE A 44 12.16 8.86 8.27
CA ILE A 44 11.31 8.13 7.33
C ILE A 44 10.73 9.15 6.36
N THR A 45 10.93 8.91 5.06
CA THR A 45 10.36 9.75 4.01
C THR A 45 9.07 9.13 3.50
N VAL A 46 7.96 9.85 3.64
CA VAL A 46 6.62 9.42 3.22
C VAL A 46 6.07 10.40 2.19
N VAL A 47 5.37 9.88 1.19
CA VAL A 47 4.63 10.65 0.19
C VAL A 47 3.18 10.15 0.12
N PRO A 48 2.24 10.89 -0.49
CA PRO A 48 0.90 10.37 -0.74
C PRO A 48 0.95 9.01 -1.46
N GLY A 49 0.06 8.11 -1.07
CA GLY A 49 -0.17 6.85 -1.77
C GLY A 49 -0.91 7.06 -3.09
N ASN A 50 -1.47 5.99 -3.66
CA ASN A 50 -2.06 6.00 -5.00
C ASN A 50 -3.52 6.51 -5.07
N TYR A 51 -4.13 6.90 -3.95
CA TYR A 51 -5.55 7.27 -3.85
C TYR A 51 -6.03 8.46 -4.72
N PHE A 52 -5.13 9.22 -5.33
CA PHE A 52 -5.47 10.27 -6.29
C PHE A 52 -5.47 9.79 -7.76
N SER A 53 -4.94 8.60 -8.00
CA SER A 53 -4.69 8.05 -9.33
C SER A 53 -5.41 6.73 -9.60
N GLU A 54 -6.13 6.20 -8.61
CA GLU A 54 -7.18 5.22 -8.86
C GLU A 54 -8.36 5.84 -9.63
#